data_AF-A0A7S2KU46-F1
#
_entry.id   AF-A0A7S2KU46-F1
#
_cell.length_a   1.000
_cell.length_b   1.000
_cell.length_c   1.000
_cell.angle_alpha   90.00
_cell.angle_beta   90.00
_cell.angle_gamma   90.00
#
_symmetry.space_group_name_H-M   'P 1'
#
loop_
_entity.id
_entity.type
_entity.pdbx_description
1 polymer ?
#
loop_
_entity_poly.entity_id
_entity_poly.type
_entity_poly.pdbx_seq_one_letter_code
_entity_poly.pdbx_strand_id
1 'polypeptide(L)'
;SKGLWARSPRPPSLPPPLRTRPPVVGPSLAAMHAGTVAAGAAGVSASWLFGYNKENFGYDAGMRFGRFTMARGFANMQVAQYREDIAGITGMTVTKMDAWQTVTTLFLAVGAALSCAGRIGMHGAAPPGWFCALFSGCIFMSVMFNGTSLWLSMHASLRAQCAATSLLTRKVRLPIPSMGQLDQARVFGSSYEKQEWRDIFRVPFMGNMHNAPDLPPVAASGPASSKARTPNAQDPLGEFGSTTRDTVPSWIRDEVVIEKGGGFPDGDWDRESPHEPCEAPDHFKLLMKAQEEWRDYDVYARISMCYGVVSFLYAVCYYAVGTAISELRGFWVMWTSPMVFMTAQALILRLDILKTENQRLPNVEWLGHAAPFFAVAACTLEYRFYFSAAQVGVTFALAIMAFFCHFVMAVRMLDLAWPATTPSGDMPEEPAKQWWPSSWRVPSGFSKNLWFITPPARLEPGQHDLLHEMDDMARLGGGYTTTRRPRKPAPKAPAGAGEAKGAFEGASPFKAFSAARAANLPWNLVRVLCFTAMLQWLFMIIVTSAEIVLGPETLLKPPGEPPWIRDTKMRNWTAHDVHHSNSATLPTSYRLFSASAAKYDDEPHGGDHDGPAHAPSAHGGHR
;
A
#
# COMPACT_ATOMS: atom_id res chain seq x y z
N SER A 1 21.09 15.74 14.26
CA SER A 1 19.99 15.31 15.14
C SER A 1 19.92 13.79 15.15
N LYS A 2 20.38 13.14 16.23
CA LYS A 2 20.26 11.69 16.42
C LYS A 2 18.89 11.41 17.04
N GLY A 3 17.90 11.08 16.21
CA GLY A 3 16.54 10.77 16.60
C GLY A 3 16.39 9.30 16.98
N LEU A 4 15.94 9.09 18.22
CA LEU A 4 15.54 7.82 18.81
C LEU A 4 14.73 6.96 17.83
N TRP A 5 15.30 5.83 17.41
CA TRP A 5 14.49 4.67 17.05
C TRP A 5 13.98 4.08 18.36
N ALA A 6 12.79 4.49 18.78
CA ALA A 6 12.03 3.79 19.79
C ALA A 6 11.86 2.35 19.30
N ARG A 7 12.58 1.42 19.92
CA ARG A 7 12.29 -0.01 19.82
C ARG A 7 10.81 -0.16 20.13
N SER A 8 10.04 -0.70 19.19
CA SER A 8 8.71 -1.20 19.50
C SER A 8 8.82 -2.07 20.76
N PRO A 9 7.94 -1.90 21.75
CA PRO A 9 7.91 -2.81 22.88
C PRO A 9 7.77 -4.21 22.29
N ARG A 10 8.70 -5.10 22.63
CA ARG A 10 8.52 -6.52 22.35
C ARG A 10 7.13 -6.88 22.85
N PRO A 11 6.32 -7.65 22.09
CA PRO A 11 5.09 -8.18 22.65
C PRO A 11 5.44 -8.82 24.00
N PRO A 12 4.66 -8.57 25.06
CA PRO A 12 4.92 -9.16 26.36
C PRO A 12 5.12 -10.65 26.11
N SER A 13 6.29 -11.17 26.49
CA SER A 13 6.53 -12.61 26.49
C SER A 13 5.32 -13.23 27.16
N LEU A 14 4.63 -14.11 26.44
CA LEU A 14 3.50 -14.86 26.98
C LEU A 14 3.88 -15.27 28.40
N PRO A 15 3.10 -14.89 29.43
CA PRO A 15 3.40 -15.33 30.78
C PRO A 15 3.58 -16.84 30.72
N PRO A 16 4.64 -17.39 31.33
CA PRO A 16 4.77 -18.85 31.43
C PRO A 16 3.43 -19.36 31.94
N PRO A 17 2.88 -20.46 31.35
CA PRO A 17 1.56 -20.93 31.71
C PRO A 17 1.48 -20.95 33.22
N LEU A 18 0.56 -20.15 33.77
CA LEU A 18 0.33 -20.08 35.20
C LEU A 18 0.13 -21.51 35.62
N ARG A 19 1.15 -22.05 36.31
CA ARG A 19 1.11 -23.35 36.94
C ARG A 19 0.09 -23.19 38.06
N THR A 20 -1.18 -23.22 37.71
CA THR A 20 -2.26 -23.41 38.65
C THR A 20 -1.94 -24.76 39.26
N ARG A 21 -1.35 -24.75 40.45
CA ARG A 21 -1.27 -25.95 41.28
C ARG A 21 -2.70 -26.47 41.30
N PRO A 22 -2.95 -27.71 40.85
CA PRO A 22 -4.26 -28.30 41.07
C PRO A 22 -4.53 -28.18 42.56
N PRO A 23 -5.76 -27.83 42.98
CA PRO A 23 -6.10 -27.85 44.38
C PRO A 23 -5.74 -29.24 44.90
N VAL A 24 -4.83 -29.30 45.87
CA VAL A 24 -4.51 -30.52 46.62
C VAL A 24 -5.73 -30.81 47.48
N VAL A 25 -6.77 -31.37 46.86
CA VAL A 25 -7.82 -32.09 47.56
C VAL A 25 -7.34 -33.53 47.57
N GLY A 26 -6.51 -33.84 48.56
CA GLY A 26 -6.22 -35.22 48.90
C GLY A 26 -7.24 -35.69 49.94
N PRO A 27 -8.18 -36.58 49.61
CA PRO A 27 -8.57 -37.61 50.56
C PRO A 27 -7.49 -38.70 50.50
N SER A 28 -6.89 -38.95 51.66
CA SER A 28 -6.00 -40.10 51.91
C SER A 28 -6.76 -41.40 51.61
N LEU A 29 -6.60 -41.94 50.40
CA LEU A 29 -7.02 -43.28 50.00
C LEU A 29 -5.97 -44.30 50.49
N ALA A 30 -5.91 -44.50 51.80
CA ALA A 30 -5.07 -45.53 52.42
C ALA A 30 -5.74 -46.08 53.68
N ALA A 31 -6.72 -46.97 53.49
CA ALA A 31 -7.05 -48.09 54.38
C ALA A 31 -8.29 -48.82 53.81
N MET A 32 -8.07 -49.70 52.83
CA MET A 32 -9.12 -50.58 52.34
C MET A 32 -9.16 -51.83 53.23
N HIS A 33 -10.01 -51.80 54.27
CA HIS A 33 -10.30 -52.98 55.09
C HIS A 33 -11.18 -53.95 54.29
N ALA A 34 -10.55 -54.99 53.75
CA ALA A 34 -11.23 -56.20 53.29
C ALA A 34 -11.58 -57.04 54.53
N GLY A 35 -12.79 -56.87 55.08
CA GLY A 35 -13.24 -57.68 56.21
C GLY A 35 -14.69 -57.39 56.62
N THR A 36 -15.58 -58.33 56.30
CA THR A 36 -16.87 -58.64 56.95
C THR A 36 -17.98 -57.58 57.00
N VAL A 37 -19.01 -57.67 56.13
CA VAL A 37 -20.45 -57.51 56.50
C VAL A 37 -21.38 -58.19 55.46
N ALA A 38 -21.73 -59.48 55.59
CA ALA A 38 -22.53 -60.20 54.58
C ALA A 38 -24.05 -59.85 54.50
N ALA A 39 -24.51 -58.75 55.09
CA ALA A 39 -25.89 -58.24 54.87
C ALA A 39 -26.01 -56.71 54.90
N GLY A 40 -24.99 -56.00 55.41
CA GLY A 40 -24.81 -54.55 55.32
C GLY A 40 -23.77 -54.10 54.29
N ALA A 41 -22.99 -55.01 53.68
CA ALA A 41 -21.98 -54.67 52.68
C ALA A 41 -22.58 -54.19 51.35
N ALA A 42 -23.82 -54.54 51.02
CA ALA A 42 -24.48 -54.05 49.81
C ALA A 42 -24.72 -52.52 49.89
N GLY A 43 -25.08 -51.99 51.07
CA GLY A 43 -25.28 -50.55 51.28
C GLY A 43 -23.97 -49.76 51.30
N VAL A 44 -22.93 -50.29 51.97
CA VAL A 44 -21.60 -49.65 52.04
C VAL A 44 -20.91 -49.65 50.67
N SER A 45 -21.02 -50.75 49.91
CA SER A 45 -20.45 -50.82 48.55
C SER A 45 -21.18 -49.93 47.55
N ALA A 46 -22.52 -49.88 47.58
CA ALA A 46 -23.28 -48.99 46.71
C ALA A 46 -23.02 -47.50 47.00
N SER A 47 -22.94 -47.12 48.27
CA SER A 47 -22.59 -45.75 48.67
C SER A 47 -21.18 -45.36 48.26
N TRP A 48 -20.22 -46.28 48.38
CA TRP A 48 -18.83 -46.04 47.97
C TRP A 48 -18.72 -45.91 46.43
N LEU A 49 -19.36 -46.82 45.68
CA LEU A 49 -19.37 -46.79 44.21
C LEU A 49 -20.03 -45.51 43.68
N PHE A 50 -21.16 -45.12 44.26
CA PHE A 50 -21.84 -43.87 43.92
C PHE A 50 -20.93 -42.66 44.18
N GLY A 51 -20.31 -42.59 45.36
CA GLY A 51 -19.39 -41.51 45.73
C GLY A 51 -18.20 -41.42 44.76
N TYR A 52 -17.56 -42.55 44.48
CA TYR A 52 -16.43 -42.62 43.55
C TYR A 52 -16.82 -42.17 42.13
N ASN A 53 -17.91 -42.70 41.56
CA ASN A 53 -18.34 -42.33 40.22
C ASN A 53 -18.81 -40.88 40.12
N LYS A 54 -19.44 -40.35 41.18
CA LYS A 54 -19.80 -38.93 41.26
C LYS A 54 -18.57 -38.02 41.29
N GLU A 55 -17.57 -38.35 42.11
CA GLU A 55 -16.31 -37.60 42.17
C GLU A 55 -15.55 -37.66 40.85
N ASN A 56 -15.47 -38.85 40.24
CA ASN A 56 -14.81 -39.04 38.95
C ASN A 56 -15.55 -38.29 37.83
N PHE A 57 -16.89 -38.31 37.83
CA PHE A 57 -17.68 -37.50 36.92
C PHE A 57 -17.46 -36.00 37.15
N GLY A 58 -17.43 -35.54 38.40
CA GLY A 58 -17.17 -34.14 38.73
C GLY A 58 -15.78 -33.67 38.28
N TYR A 59 -14.77 -34.53 38.43
CA TYR A 59 -13.43 -34.28 37.90
C TYR A 59 -13.43 -34.15 36.38
N ASP A 60 -14.08 -35.09 35.68
CA ASP A 60 -14.14 -35.06 34.22
C ASP A 60 -14.97 -33.88 33.69
N ALA A 61 -16.12 -33.58 34.30
CA ALA A 61 -16.93 -32.40 33.98
C ALA A 61 -16.11 -31.11 34.11
N GLY A 62 -15.26 -31.01 35.14
CA GLY A 62 -14.28 -29.93 35.28
C GLY A 62 -13.28 -29.87 34.12
N MET A 63 -12.74 -31.02 33.70
CA MET A 63 -11.83 -31.12 32.56
C MET A 63 -12.51 -30.75 31.22
N ARG A 64 -13.77 -31.10 31.02
CA ARG A 64 -14.58 -30.74 29.84
C ARG A 64 -14.78 -29.25 29.72
N PHE A 65 -15.20 -28.63 30.82
CA PHE A 65 -15.33 -27.18 30.87
C PHE A 65 -13.96 -26.52 30.67
N GLY A 66 -12.89 -27.12 31.20
CA GLY A 66 -11.50 -26.75 30.92
C GLY A 66 -11.17 -26.79 29.42
N ARG A 67 -11.47 -27.88 28.71
CA ARG A 67 -11.26 -27.99 27.25
C ARG A 67 -12.07 -26.96 26.47
N PHE A 68 -13.36 -26.80 26.81
CA PHE A 68 -14.24 -25.81 26.18
C PHE A 68 -13.67 -24.38 26.33
N THR A 69 -13.26 -24.01 27.55
CA THR A 69 -12.67 -22.68 27.81
C THR A 69 -11.31 -22.51 27.16
N MET A 70 -10.46 -23.54 27.13
CA MET A 70 -9.16 -23.51 26.45
C MET A 70 -9.31 -23.32 24.93
N ALA A 71 -10.19 -24.09 24.28
CA ALA A 71 -10.44 -23.95 22.84
C ALA A 71 -10.89 -22.53 22.48
N ARG A 72 -11.74 -21.92 23.32
CA ARG A 72 -12.13 -20.51 23.17
C ARG A 72 -10.99 -19.54 23.44
N GLY A 73 -10.13 -19.84 24.40
CA GLY A 73 -8.89 -19.10 24.63
C GLY A 73 -8.02 -19.07 23.38
N PHE A 74 -7.80 -20.22 22.74
CA PHE A 74 -7.04 -20.32 21.49
C PHE A 74 -7.71 -19.56 20.33
N ALA A 75 -9.03 -19.71 20.15
CA ALA A 75 -9.77 -18.97 19.12
C ALA A 75 -9.71 -17.44 19.34
N ASN A 76 -9.81 -16.97 20.59
CA ASN A 76 -9.65 -15.56 20.92
C ASN A 76 -8.24 -15.04 20.62
N MET A 77 -7.20 -15.82 20.95
CA MET A 77 -5.81 -15.46 20.61
C MET A 77 -5.60 -15.40 19.09
N GLN A 78 -6.19 -16.32 18.34
CA GLN A 78 -6.09 -16.31 16.89
C GLN A 78 -6.81 -15.11 16.26
N VAL A 79 -8.00 -14.76 16.74
CA VAL A 79 -8.67 -13.53 16.32
C VAL A 79 -7.86 -12.29 16.68
N ALA A 80 -7.16 -12.28 17.82
CA ALA A 80 -6.25 -11.19 18.15
C ALA A 80 -5.12 -11.07 17.11
N GLN A 81 -4.53 -12.20 16.68
CA GLN A 81 -3.54 -12.22 15.60
C GLN A 81 -4.10 -11.66 14.29
N TYR A 82 -5.31 -12.05 13.87
CA TYR A 82 -5.93 -11.49 12.67
C TYR A 82 -6.11 -9.97 12.74
N ARG A 83 -6.39 -9.43 13.93
CA ARG A 83 -6.52 -7.99 14.14
C ARG A 83 -5.16 -7.30 14.00
N GLU A 84 -4.11 -7.91 14.53
CA GLU A 84 -2.73 -7.44 14.35
C GLU A 84 -2.30 -7.50 12.88
N ASP A 85 -2.65 -8.55 12.15
CA ASP A 85 -2.35 -8.68 10.72
C ASP A 85 -3.02 -7.56 9.89
N ILE A 86 -4.31 -7.32 10.12
CA ILE A 86 -5.04 -6.22 9.45
C ILE A 86 -4.41 -4.87 9.80
N ALA A 87 -4.14 -4.62 11.08
CA ALA A 87 -3.55 -3.35 11.53
C ALA A 87 -2.14 -3.15 10.99
N GLY A 88 -1.33 -4.21 10.94
CA GLY A 88 0.03 -4.18 10.42
C GLY A 88 0.07 -3.89 8.92
N ILE A 89 -0.68 -4.64 8.11
CA ILE A 89 -0.69 -4.49 6.64
C ILE A 89 -1.22 -3.11 6.24
N THR A 90 -2.32 -2.67 6.84
CA THR A 90 -2.90 -1.35 6.54
C THR A 90 -2.05 -0.21 7.10
N GLY A 91 -1.50 -0.37 8.31
CA GLY A 91 -0.60 0.61 8.93
C GLY A 91 0.69 0.82 8.15
N MET A 92 1.25 -0.22 7.53
CA MET A 92 2.40 -0.09 6.65
C MET A 92 2.05 0.69 5.37
N THR A 93 0.85 0.49 4.81
CA THR A 93 0.36 1.28 3.67
C THR A 93 0.27 2.76 4.03
N VAL A 94 -0.36 3.07 5.18
CA VAL A 94 -0.49 4.45 5.70
C VAL A 94 0.88 5.10 5.87
N THR A 95 1.78 4.44 6.60
CA THR A 95 3.14 4.96 6.85
C THR A 95 3.91 5.21 5.54
N LYS A 96 3.77 4.30 4.56
CA LYS A 96 4.37 4.46 3.23
C LYS A 96 3.79 5.67 2.50
N MET A 97 2.47 5.85 2.50
CA MET A 97 1.80 6.99 1.85
C MET A 97 2.20 8.32 2.49
N ASP A 98 2.27 8.38 3.82
CA ASP A 98 2.63 9.60 4.55
C ASP A 98 4.07 10.04 4.24
N ALA A 99 4.98 9.07 4.05
CA ALA A 99 6.34 9.36 3.60
C ALA A 99 6.34 9.99 2.18
N TRP A 100 5.51 9.49 1.27
CA TRP A 100 5.37 10.08 -0.08
C TRP A 100 4.72 11.46 -0.04
N GLN A 101 3.70 11.66 0.79
CA GLN A 101 3.09 12.99 1.00
C GLN A 101 4.12 14.01 1.49
N THR A 102 4.97 13.61 2.43
CA THR A 102 6.03 14.49 2.96
C THR A 102 7.00 14.90 1.86
N VAL A 103 7.50 13.94 1.09
CA VAL A 103 8.45 14.20 -0.01
C VAL A 103 7.82 15.06 -1.11
N THR A 104 6.62 14.71 -1.56
CA THR A 104 5.90 15.47 -2.61
C THR A 104 5.58 16.89 -2.17
N THR A 105 5.24 17.12 -0.90
CA THR A 105 5.01 18.47 -0.35
C THR A 105 6.27 19.32 -0.39
N LEU A 106 7.45 18.75 -0.10
CA LEU A 106 8.72 19.47 -0.22
C LEU A 106 8.99 19.90 -1.67
N PHE A 107 8.81 18.99 -2.63
CA PHE A 107 8.97 19.32 -4.05
C PHE A 107 7.94 20.33 -4.53
N LEU A 108 6.70 20.28 -4.03
CA LEU A 108 5.67 21.27 -4.34
C LEU A 108 6.00 22.65 -3.79
N ALA A 109 6.50 22.74 -2.56
CA ALA A 109 6.89 24.01 -1.96
C ALA A 109 8.03 24.68 -2.74
N VAL A 110 9.08 23.91 -3.08
CA VAL A 110 10.19 24.42 -3.90
C VAL A 110 9.73 24.70 -5.33
N GLY A 111 8.89 23.85 -5.90
CA GLY A 111 8.32 24.02 -7.22
C GLY A 111 7.47 25.29 -7.35
N ALA A 112 6.65 25.57 -6.34
CA ALA A 112 5.85 26.79 -6.25
C ALA A 112 6.74 28.03 -6.10
N ALA A 113 7.77 27.99 -5.24
CA ALA A 113 8.72 29.08 -5.09
C ALA A 113 9.46 29.41 -6.40
N LEU A 114 9.95 28.39 -7.10
CA LEU A 114 10.62 28.55 -8.40
C LEU A 114 9.64 29.02 -9.50
N SER A 115 8.38 28.60 -9.45
CA SER A 115 7.35 29.06 -10.40
C SER A 115 6.99 30.53 -10.18
N CYS A 116 6.87 30.97 -8.92
CA CYS A 116 6.54 32.35 -8.58
C CYS A 116 7.67 33.33 -8.87
N ALA A 117 8.93 32.89 -8.79
CA ALA A 117 10.07 33.73 -9.16
C ALA A 117 9.99 34.17 -10.64
N GLY A 118 9.40 33.32 -11.50
CA GLY A 118 8.99 33.66 -12.87
C GLY A 118 10.11 34.04 -13.84
N ARG A 119 11.35 34.21 -13.36
CA ARG A 119 12.50 34.68 -14.13
C ARG A 119 13.75 33.89 -13.75
N ILE A 120 14.45 33.45 -14.78
CA ILE A 120 15.78 32.86 -14.69
C ILE A 120 16.80 33.99 -14.83
N GLY A 121 17.81 34.04 -13.95
CA GLY A 121 18.81 35.13 -13.93
C GLY A 121 18.22 36.42 -13.35
N MET A 122 18.30 36.57 -12.02
CA MET A 122 17.84 37.76 -11.30
C MET A 122 18.66 39.01 -11.65
N HIS A 123 19.95 38.83 -11.95
CA HIS A 123 20.89 39.93 -12.18
C HIS A 123 21.37 40.03 -13.63
N GLY A 124 21.12 39.00 -14.45
CA GLY A 124 21.55 38.91 -15.85
C GLY A 124 20.55 39.44 -16.87
N ALA A 125 20.97 39.43 -18.14
CA ALA A 125 20.05 39.58 -19.28
C ALA A 125 19.06 38.40 -19.27
N ALA A 126 17.80 38.66 -19.62
CA ALA A 126 16.79 37.61 -19.68
C ALA A 126 17.24 36.49 -20.65
N PRO A 127 17.12 35.21 -20.27
CA PRO A 127 17.38 34.12 -21.20
C PRO A 127 16.40 34.13 -22.38
N PRO A 128 16.76 33.49 -23.50
CA PRO A 128 15.87 33.37 -24.64
C PRO A 128 14.50 32.78 -24.25
N GLY A 129 13.44 33.25 -24.90
CA GLY A 129 12.07 32.83 -24.59
C GLY A 129 11.86 31.31 -24.67
N TRP A 130 12.44 30.65 -25.68
CA TRP A 130 12.40 29.19 -25.82
C TRP A 130 13.05 28.46 -24.64
N PHE A 131 14.09 29.04 -24.04
CA PHE A 131 14.77 28.46 -22.88
C PHE A 131 13.93 28.63 -21.61
N CYS A 132 13.31 29.80 -21.44
CA CYS A 132 12.32 30.04 -20.38
C CYS A 132 11.13 29.09 -20.50
N ALA A 133 10.70 28.74 -21.72
CA ALA A 133 9.65 27.76 -21.96
C ALA A 133 10.06 26.34 -21.54
N LEU A 134 11.31 25.91 -21.77
CA LEU A 134 11.83 24.63 -21.26
C LEU A 134 11.79 24.57 -19.73
N PHE A 135 12.32 25.60 -19.06
CA PHE A 135 12.30 25.68 -17.59
C PHE A 135 10.87 25.67 -17.04
N SER A 136 10.03 26.58 -17.55
CA SER A 136 8.65 26.74 -17.08
C SER A 136 7.82 25.48 -17.35
N GLY A 137 8.02 24.88 -18.53
CA GLY A 137 7.37 23.63 -18.89
C GLY A 137 7.71 22.50 -17.92
N CYS A 138 8.99 22.32 -17.58
CA CYS A 138 9.41 21.30 -16.63
C CYS A 138 8.95 21.56 -15.19
N ILE A 139 8.97 22.82 -14.72
CA ILE A 139 8.55 23.13 -13.34
C ILE A 139 7.05 22.97 -13.15
N PHE A 140 6.22 23.41 -14.10
CA PHE A 140 4.76 23.20 -14.02
C PHE A 140 4.38 21.73 -14.16
N MET A 141 5.08 20.97 -15.02
CA MET A 141 4.94 19.52 -15.08
C MET A 141 5.29 18.85 -13.76
N SER A 142 6.35 19.31 -13.09
CA SER A 142 6.73 18.82 -11.77
C SER A 142 5.65 19.09 -10.72
N VAL A 143 5.13 20.32 -10.67
CA VAL A 143 4.04 20.70 -9.75
C VAL A 143 2.78 19.88 -10.01
N MET A 144 2.41 19.69 -11.27
CA MET A 144 1.24 18.92 -11.67
C MET A 144 1.34 17.45 -11.23
N PHE A 145 2.46 16.79 -11.49
CA PHE A 145 2.66 15.39 -11.12
C PHE A 145 2.85 15.19 -9.61
N ASN A 146 3.61 16.05 -8.93
CA ASN A 146 3.76 15.98 -7.47
C ASN A 146 2.45 16.30 -6.75
N GLY A 147 1.66 17.26 -7.23
CA GLY A 147 0.34 17.57 -6.70
C GLY A 147 -0.64 16.41 -6.82
N THR A 148 -0.60 15.72 -7.97
CA THR A 148 -1.41 14.51 -8.17
C THR A 148 -0.93 13.36 -7.28
N SER A 149 0.38 13.19 -7.12
CA SER A 149 0.95 12.18 -6.22
C SER A 149 0.54 12.42 -4.76
N LEU A 150 0.59 13.68 -4.29
CA LEU A 150 0.12 14.07 -2.97
C LEU A 150 -1.36 13.70 -2.77
N TRP A 151 -2.20 14.02 -3.75
CA TRP A 151 -3.63 13.69 -3.70
C TRP A 151 -3.87 12.17 -3.68
N LEU A 152 -3.24 11.42 -4.59
CA LEU A 152 -3.39 9.96 -4.67
C LEU A 152 -2.91 9.27 -3.38
N SER A 153 -1.79 9.71 -2.81
CA SER A 153 -1.28 9.14 -1.55
C SER A 153 -2.17 9.45 -0.35
N MET A 154 -2.79 10.63 -0.28
CA MET A 154 -3.81 10.94 0.73
C MET A 154 -5.03 10.01 0.60
N HIS A 155 -5.54 9.81 -0.61
CA HIS A 155 -6.66 8.90 -0.86
C HIS A 155 -6.35 7.46 -0.49
N ALA A 156 -5.16 6.96 -0.88
CA ALA A 156 -4.72 5.61 -0.53
C ALA A 156 -4.63 5.41 0.99
N SER A 157 -4.04 6.37 1.71
CA SER A 157 -3.89 6.33 3.17
C SER A 157 -5.26 6.30 3.87
N LEU A 158 -6.17 7.22 3.52
CA LEU A 158 -7.51 7.28 4.11
C LEU A 158 -8.34 6.03 3.82
N ARG A 159 -8.28 5.50 2.59
CA ARG A 159 -8.99 4.28 2.21
C ARG A 159 -8.48 3.05 2.97
N ALA A 160 -7.16 2.92 3.12
CA ALA A 160 -6.57 1.85 3.92
C ALA A 160 -7.02 1.92 5.39
N GLN A 161 -7.07 3.12 5.98
CA GLN A 161 -7.57 3.32 7.36
C GLN A 161 -9.06 2.96 7.49
N CYS A 162 -9.90 3.46 6.58
CA CYS A 162 -11.33 3.13 6.59
C CYS A 162 -11.58 1.63 6.45
N ALA A 163 -10.83 0.95 5.57
CA ALA A 163 -10.90 -0.49 5.40
C ALA A 163 -10.46 -1.24 6.66
N ALA A 164 -9.36 -0.82 7.29
CA ALA A 164 -8.90 -1.38 8.55
C ALA A 164 -9.98 -1.27 9.64
N THR A 165 -10.54 -0.07 9.85
CA THR A 165 -11.62 0.14 10.83
C THR A 165 -12.85 -0.69 10.51
N SER A 166 -13.24 -0.78 9.24
CA SER A 166 -14.40 -1.59 8.80
C SER A 166 -14.19 -3.08 9.08
N LEU A 167 -13.02 -3.63 8.71
CA LEU A 167 -12.70 -5.04 8.94
C LEU A 167 -12.62 -5.37 10.43
N LEU A 168 -11.94 -4.53 11.22
CA LEU A 168 -11.76 -4.73 12.66
C LEU A 168 -13.05 -4.58 13.48
N THR A 169 -14.05 -3.86 12.99
CA THR A 169 -15.32 -3.64 13.72
C THR A 169 -16.44 -4.57 13.24
N ARG A 170 -16.44 -4.95 11.96
CA ARG A 170 -17.55 -5.70 11.35
C ARG A 170 -17.23 -7.16 11.06
N LYS A 171 -15.98 -7.49 10.73
CA LYS A 171 -15.61 -8.82 10.21
C LYS A 171 -14.77 -9.61 11.19
N VAL A 172 -13.73 -9.01 11.77
CA VAL A 172 -12.85 -9.69 12.74
C VAL A 172 -13.32 -9.38 14.15
N ARG A 173 -14.35 -10.12 14.57
CA ARG A 173 -14.95 -10.04 15.91
C ARG A 173 -14.49 -11.21 16.77
N LEU A 174 -14.50 -11.00 18.09
CA LEU A 174 -14.21 -12.09 19.02
C LEU A 174 -15.24 -13.22 18.86
N PRO A 175 -14.82 -14.48 18.89
CA PRO A 175 -15.70 -15.64 18.81
C PRO A 175 -16.45 -15.83 20.14
N ILE A 176 -17.44 -14.97 20.37
CA ILE A 176 -18.30 -15.03 21.56
C ILE A 176 -19.12 -16.33 21.47
N PRO A 177 -19.12 -17.17 22.53
CA PRO A 177 -19.94 -18.36 22.54
C PRO A 177 -21.42 -17.98 22.46
N SER A 178 -22.16 -18.66 21.58
CA SER A 178 -23.61 -18.49 21.49
C SER A 178 -24.27 -18.97 22.78
N MET A 179 -25.50 -18.51 23.06
CA MET A 179 -26.25 -18.94 24.24
C MET A 179 -26.41 -20.47 24.27
N GLY A 180 -26.64 -21.11 23.12
CA GLY A 180 -26.72 -22.56 23.01
C GLY A 180 -25.42 -23.27 23.40
N GLN A 181 -24.26 -22.71 23.05
CA GLN A 181 -22.96 -23.25 23.45
C GLN A 181 -22.69 -23.06 24.95
N LEU A 182 -23.14 -21.94 25.53
CA LEU A 182 -23.10 -21.73 26.98
C LEU A 182 -24.05 -22.68 27.72
N ASP A 183 -25.24 -22.93 27.17
CA ASP A 183 -26.20 -23.87 27.72
C ASP A 183 -25.66 -25.31 27.65
N GLN A 184 -25.03 -25.70 26.53
CA GLN A 184 -24.31 -26.97 26.42
C GLN A 184 -23.20 -27.09 27.48
N ALA A 185 -22.41 -26.04 27.68
CA ALA A 185 -21.38 -26.02 28.72
C ALA A 185 -21.95 -26.12 30.14
N ARG A 186 -23.14 -25.53 30.38
CA ARG A 186 -23.87 -25.65 31.65
C ARG A 186 -24.40 -27.07 31.89
N VAL A 187 -24.74 -27.78 30.82
CA VAL A 187 -25.22 -29.17 30.91
C VAL A 187 -24.12 -30.13 31.40
N PHE A 188 -22.84 -29.82 31.22
CA PHE A 188 -21.73 -30.70 31.63
C PHE A 188 -21.78 -31.14 33.10
N GLY A 189 -22.22 -30.28 34.03
CA GLY A 189 -22.36 -30.64 35.43
C GLY A 189 -23.69 -31.32 35.77
N SER A 190 -24.78 -30.91 35.09
CA SER A 190 -26.13 -31.42 35.37
C SER A 190 -26.44 -32.76 34.69
N SER A 191 -25.64 -33.17 33.70
CA SER A 191 -25.82 -34.44 33.01
C SER A 191 -25.53 -35.67 33.89
N TYR A 192 -24.89 -35.51 35.05
CA TYR A 192 -24.70 -36.61 36.01
C TYR A 192 -26.04 -37.21 36.44
N GLU A 193 -27.01 -36.37 36.76
CA GLU A 193 -28.33 -36.79 37.25
C GLU A 193 -29.17 -37.50 36.17
N LYS A 194 -28.76 -37.37 34.91
CA LYS A 194 -29.41 -37.98 33.76
C LYS A 194 -28.75 -39.30 33.33
N GLN A 195 -27.67 -39.73 34.00
CA GLN A 195 -26.98 -40.96 33.66
C GLN A 195 -27.82 -42.18 34.02
N GLU A 196 -27.65 -43.25 33.24
CA GLU A 196 -28.24 -44.54 33.59
C GLU A 196 -27.70 -45.02 34.95
N TRP A 197 -28.58 -45.62 35.75
CA TRP A 197 -28.23 -46.16 37.07
C TRP A 197 -27.02 -47.12 37.01
N ARG A 198 -26.84 -47.85 35.90
CA ARG A 198 -25.70 -48.75 35.67
C ARG A 198 -24.36 -48.02 35.61
N ASP A 199 -24.33 -46.84 35.01
CA ASP A 199 -23.13 -46.00 34.94
C ASP A 199 -22.84 -45.32 36.28
N ILE A 200 -23.89 -44.91 36.99
CA ILE A 200 -23.81 -44.33 38.33
C ILE A 200 -23.18 -45.31 39.33
N PHE A 201 -23.49 -46.61 39.24
CA PHE A 201 -22.98 -47.65 40.15
C PHE A 201 -21.87 -48.55 39.55
N ARG A 202 -21.17 -48.09 38.50
CA ARG A 202 -20.11 -48.86 37.85
C ARG A 202 -18.95 -49.18 38.78
N VAL A 203 -18.44 -50.41 38.72
CA VAL A 203 -17.21 -50.80 39.43
C VAL A 203 -15.97 -50.32 38.64
N PRO A 204 -15.04 -49.57 39.26
CA PRO A 204 -13.82 -49.13 38.59
C PRO A 204 -12.98 -50.31 38.10
N PHE A 205 -12.35 -50.17 36.92
CA PHE A 205 -11.37 -51.12 36.35
C PHE A 205 -11.86 -52.53 35.99
N MET A 206 -13.13 -52.88 36.23
CA MET A 206 -13.68 -54.19 35.81
C MET A 206 -14.07 -54.25 34.32
N GLY A 207 -14.07 -53.12 33.61
CA GLY A 207 -14.27 -53.07 32.15
C GLY A 207 -12.93 -52.95 31.40
N ASN A 208 -12.65 -53.90 30.51
CA ASN A 208 -11.45 -53.84 29.65
C ASN A 208 -11.47 -52.60 28.74
N MET A 209 -10.54 -51.67 28.99
CA MET A 209 -10.35 -50.42 28.23
C MET A 209 -10.01 -50.68 26.75
N HIS A 210 -9.44 -51.85 26.43
CA HIS A 210 -9.13 -52.26 25.05
C HIS A 210 -10.34 -52.64 24.18
N ASN A 211 -11.54 -52.75 24.77
CA ASN A 211 -12.78 -53.03 24.05
C ASN A 211 -13.62 -51.75 23.84
N ALA A 212 -12.98 -50.59 23.71
CA ALA A 212 -13.68 -49.36 23.33
C ALA A 212 -14.27 -49.55 21.92
N PRO A 213 -15.59 -49.38 21.74
CA PRO A 213 -16.22 -49.63 20.45
C PRO A 213 -15.76 -48.59 19.42
N ASP A 214 -15.49 -49.05 18.20
CA ASP A 214 -15.49 -48.17 17.03
C ASP A 214 -16.91 -47.59 16.91
N LEU A 215 -17.05 -46.31 17.25
CA LEU A 215 -18.31 -45.61 17.11
C LEU A 215 -18.71 -45.65 15.63
N PRO A 216 -19.92 -46.16 15.28
CA PRO A 216 -20.40 -46.05 13.91
C PRO A 216 -20.37 -44.55 13.54
N PRO A 217 -19.85 -44.19 12.35
CA PRO A 217 -19.85 -42.79 11.93
C PRO A 217 -21.27 -42.28 12.04
N VAL A 218 -21.47 -41.21 12.83
CA VAL A 218 -22.77 -40.53 12.94
C VAL A 218 -23.19 -40.27 11.50
N ALA A 219 -24.26 -40.93 11.07
CA ALA A 219 -24.77 -40.72 9.72
C ALA A 219 -25.09 -39.24 9.64
N ALA A 220 -24.26 -38.49 8.89
CA ALA A 220 -24.45 -37.07 8.69
C ALA A 220 -25.91 -36.89 8.31
N SER A 221 -26.68 -36.27 9.21
CA SER A 221 -28.07 -35.96 8.98
C SER A 221 -28.09 -35.06 7.76
N GLY A 222 -28.30 -35.66 6.58
CA GLY A 222 -28.36 -34.93 5.33
C GLY A 222 -29.38 -33.81 5.48
N PRO A 223 -29.20 -32.67 4.78
CA PRO A 223 -30.13 -31.55 4.88
C PRO A 223 -31.53 -32.08 4.65
N ALA A 224 -32.34 -32.04 5.71
CA ALA A 224 -33.68 -32.57 5.71
C ALA A 224 -34.45 -31.83 4.60
N SER A 225 -34.72 -32.52 3.48
CA SER A 225 -35.64 -32.00 2.49
C SER A 225 -36.98 -31.83 3.21
N SER A 226 -37.44 -30.58 3.31
CA SER A 226 -38.53 -30.10 4.16
C SER A 226 -39.93 -30.60 3.76
N LYS A 227 -40.06 -31.79 3.18
CA LYS A 227 -41.34 -32.34 2.70
C LYS A 227 -41.54 -33.79 3.13
N ALA A 228 -41.58 -34.02 4.44
CA ALA A 228 -42.41 -35.06 5.06
C ALA A 228 -42.41 -34.85 6.58
N ARG A 229 -43.42 -34.13 7.07
CA ARG A 229 -43.70 -34.01 8.50
C ARG A 229 -44.32 -35.32 8.97
N THR A 230 -43.51 -36.31 9.33
CA THR A 230 -43.95 -37.44 10.16
C THR A 230 -44.04 -36.97 11.63
N PRO A 231 -45.15 -37.23 12.34
CA PRO A 231 -45.40 -36.70 13.68
C PRO A 231 -44.71 -37.50 14.82
N ASN A 232 -43.74 -38.36 14.52
CA ASN A 232 -42.89 -38.98 15.54
C ASN A 232 -41.53 -38.31 15.50
N ALA A 233 -41.40 -37.19 16.20
CA ALA A 233 -40.10 -36.72 16.64
C ALA A 233 -39.54 -37.80 17.56
N GLN A 234 -38.73 -38.69 17.02
CA GLN A 234 -37.83 -39.53 17.80
C GLN A 234 -37.04 -38.58 18.69
N ASP A 235 -37.25 -38.69 19.99
CA ASP A 235 -36.43 -38.02 20.99
C ASP A 235 -34.96 -38.39 20.66
N PRO A 236 -34.07 -37.42 20.37
CA PRO A 236 -32.66 -37.73 20.12
C PRO A 236 -31.98 -38.39 21.32
N LEU A 237 -32.63 -38.40 22.50
CA LEU A 237 -32.25 -39.16 23.68
C LEU A 237 -32.74 -40.62 23.68
N GLY A 238 -33.73 -40.97 22.84
CA GLY A 238 -34.44 -42.26 22.88
C GLY A 238 -33.88 -43.37 22.00
N GLU A 239 -32.98 -43.07 21.05
CA GLU A 239 -32.55 -44.06 20.04
C GLU A 239 -31.03 -44.29 19.94
N PHE A 240 -30.26 -43.83 20.92
CA PHE A 240 -28.96 -44.47 21.25
C PHE A 240 -29.14 -45.66 22.20
N GLY A 241 -30.29 -46.33 22.10
CA GLY A 241 -30.53 -47.63 22.69
C GLY A 241 -29.49 -48.62 22.20
N SER A 242 -28.45 -48.81 23.02
CA SER A 242 -27.72 -50.07 23.12
C SER A 242 -27.13 -50.59 21.80
N THR A 243 -26.04 -49.98 21.32
CA THR A 243 -24.94 -50.85 20.89
C THR A 243 -24.43 -51.53 22.18
N THR A 244 -24.76 -52.82 22.30
CA THR A 244 -24.76 -53.72 23.46
C THR A 244 -23.44 -53.92 24.24
N ARG A 245 -22.58 -52.91 24.40
CA ARG A 245 -21.30 -53.08 25.12
C ARG A 245 -21.05 -51.97 26.13
N ASP A 246 -21.04 -52.35 27.41
CA ASP A 246 -20.98 -51.54 28.65
C ASP A 246 -19.59 -50.96 29.01
N THR A 247 -18.64 -50.87 28.08
CA THR A 247 -17.23 -50.62 28.45
C THR A 247 -16.90 -49.13 28.65
N VAL A 248 -17.53 -48.25 27.88
CA VAL A 248 -17.33 -46.79 27.94
C VAL A 248 -18.60 -46.14 28.53
N PRO A 249 -18.51 -45.30 29.58
CA PRO A 249 -19.66 -44.63 30.15
C PRO A 249 -20.47 -43.86 29.09
N SER A 250 -21.79 -43.87 29.21
CA SER A 250 -22.71 -43.16 28.29
C SER A 250 -22.30 -41.69 28.10
N TRP A 251 -21.94 -41.02 29.19
CA TRP A 251 -21.54 -39.61 29.19
C TRP A 251 -20.24 -39.31 28.40
N ILE A 252 -19.34 -40.28 28.23
CA ILE A 252 -18.17 -40.16 27.33
C ILE A 252 -18.59 -40.34 25.88
N ARG A 253 -19.57 -41.21 25.59
CA ARG A 253 -20.10 -41.38 24.23
C ARG A 253 -20.87 -40.14 23.79
N ASP A 254 -21.71 -39.61 24.68
CA ASP A 254 -22.45 -38.38 24.48
C ASP A 254 -21.48 -37.21 24.25
N GLU A 255 -20.33 -37.19 24.95
CA GLU A 255 -19.27 -36.22 24.67
C GLU A 255 -18.68 -36.41 23.29
N VAL A 256 -18.30 -37.62 22.90
CA VAL A 256 -17.81 -37.85 21.55
C VAL A 256 -18.88 -37.48 20.53
N VAL A 257 -20.17 -37.61 20.82
CA VAL A 257 -21.27 -37.19 19.92
C VAL A 257 -21.51 -35.68 19.96
N ILE A 258 -21.26 -34.99 21.07
CA ILE A 258 -21.42 -33.52 21.20
C ILE A 258 -20.20 -32.78 20.65
N GLU A 259 -18.98 -33.22 21.00
CA GLU A 259 -17.73 -32.78 20.35
C GLU A 259 -17.79 -33.04 18.84
N LYS A 260 -18.46 -34.12 18.45
CA LYS A 260 -18.73 -34.41 17.05
C LYS A 260 -19.82 -33.50 16.49
N GLY A 261 -21.07 -33.72 16.81
CA GLY A 261 -22.25 -33.10 16.19
C GLY A 261 -22.60 -31.67 16.64
N GLY A 262 -21.90 -31.07 17.59
CA GLY A 262 -22.17 -29.73 18.12
C GLY A 262 -21.63 -28.61 17.23
N GLY A 263 -22.11 -28.52 15.99
CA GLY A 263 -21.71 -27.45 15.08
C GLY A 263 -22.00 -26.05 15.64
N PHE A 264 -21.18 -25.07 15.27
CA PHE A 264 -21.47 -23.66 15.56
C PHE A 264 -22.81 -23.29 14.91
N PRO A 265 -23.83 -22.88 15.68
CA PRO A 265 -25.12 -22.50 15.10
C PRO A 265 -25.04 -21.27 14.20
N ASP A 266 -24.01 -20.43 14.38
CA ASP A 266 -23.74 -19.21 13.61
C ASP A 266 -22.74 -19.40 12.46
N GLY A 267 -22.30 -20.63 12.18
CA GLY A 267 -21.44 -20.89 11.02
C GLY A 267 -22.16 -20.46 9.74
N ASP A 268 -21.45 -19.79 8.83
CA ASP A 268 -21.99 -19.43 7.51
C ASP A 268 -22.36 -20.73 6.76
N TRP A 269 -23.62 -21.16 6.87
CA TRP A 269 -24.13 -22.43 6.36
C TRP A 269 -24.14 -22.47 4.83
N ASP A 270 -23.93 -21.33 4.19
CA ASP A 270 -23.94 -21.19 2.73
C ASP A 270 -22.70 -21.83 2.07
N ARG A 271 -21.66 -22.17 2.83
CA ARG A 271 -20.46 -22.80 2.29
C ARG A 271 -20.57 -24.33 2.32
N GLU A 272 -20.95 -24.92 1.18
CA GLU A 272 -21.19 -26.37 1.02
C GLU A 272 -19.93 -27.26 1.17
N SER A 273 -18.71 -26.70 1.10
CA SER A 273 -17.45 -27.45 1.14
C SER A 273 -16.58 -27.10 2.36
N PRO A 274 -15.90 -28.10 2.97
CA PRO A 274 -14.80 -27.87 3.91
C PRO A 274 -13.71 -26.99 3.31
N HIS A 275 -12.95 -26.30 4.16
CA HIS A 275 -11.84 -25.47 3.71
C HIS A 275 -10.75 -26.32 3.06
N GLU A 276 -10.06 -25.76 2.06
CA GLU A 276 -8.90 -26.46 1.50
C GLU A 276 -7.74 -26.41 2.51
N PRO A 277 -6.93 -27.48 2.69
CA PRO A 277 -5.85 -27.54 3.70
C PRO A 277 -4.75 -26.46 3.60
N CYS A 278 -4.73 -25.66 2.53
CA CYS A 278 -3.80 -24.54 2.34
C CYS A 278 -4.55 -23.23 2.04
N GLU A 279 -5.85 -23.18 2.31
CA GLU A 279 -6.66 -22.02 2.01
C GLU A 279 -6.28 -20.85 2.93
N ALA A 280 -6.11 -19.64 2.37
CA ALA A 280 -5.85 -18.49 3.20
C ALA A 280 -7.04 -18.20 4.15
N PRO A 281 -6.76 -17.80 5.41
CA PRO A 281 -7.78 -17.32 6.34
C PRO A 281 -8.73 -16.29 5.72
N ASP A 282 -10.00 -16.30 6.10
CA ASP A 282 -10.99 -15.42 5.46
C ASP A 282 -10.73 -13.93 5.68
N HIS A 283 -10.09 -13.56 6.79
CA HIS A 283 -9.69 -12.18 7.03
C HIS A 283 -8.67 -11.68 5.99
N PHE A 284 -7.78 -12.54 5.48
CA PHE A 284 -6.88 -12.21 4.38
C PHE A 284 -7.61 -12.05 3.06
N LYS A 285 -8.57 -12.92 2.74
CA LYS A 285 -9.41 -12.76 1.54
C LYS A 285 -10.20 -11.45 1.56
N LEU A 286 -10.78 -11.13 2.72
CA LEU A 286 -11.51 -9.87 2.92
C LEU A 286 -10.59 -8.66 2.82
N LEU A 287 -9.38 -8.74 3.37
CA LEU A 287 -8.38 -7.68 3.28
C LEU A 287 -7.88 -7.50 1.84
N MET A 288 -7.63 -8.58 1.11
CA MET A 288 -7.22 -8.54 -0.30
C MET A 288 -8.30 -7.89 -1.16
N LYS A 289 -9.58 -8.22 -0.93
CA LYS A 289 -10.72 -7.58 -1.58
C LYS A 289 -10.82 -6.09 -1.22
N ALA A 290 -10.54 -5.73 0.03
CA ALA A 290 -10.52 -4.33 0.44
C ALA A 290 -9.37 -3.57 -0.23
N GLN A 291 -8.18 -4.17 -0.32
CA GLN A 291 -6.98 -3.59 -0.96
C GLN A 291 -7.23 -3.14 -2.40
N GLU A 292 -8.15 -3.79 -3.11
CA GLU A 292 -8.54 -3.37 -4.47
C GLU A 292 -9.07 -1.94 -4.54
N GLU A 293 -9.59 -1.38 -3.44
CA GLU A 293 -10.09 -0.01 -3.40
C GLU A 293 -8.98 1.05 -3.38
N TRP A 294 -7.79 0.73 -2.86
CA TRP A 294 -6.70 1.70 -2.71
C TRP A 294 -5.40 1.34 -3.43
N ARG A 295 -5.21 0.09 -3.86
CA ARG A 295 -3.97 -0.36 -4.51
C ARG A 295 -3.57 0.52 -5.69
N ASP A 296 -4.53 0.93 -6.52
CA ASP A 296 -4.22 1.71 -7.72
C ASP A 296 -3.80 3.14 -7.34
N TYR A 297 -4.38 3.69 -6.28
CA TYR A 297 -3.95 4.99 -5.74
C TYR A 297 -2.51 4.92 -5.22
N ASP A 298 -2.17 3.84 -4.53
CA ASP A 298 -0.80 3.55 -4.07
C ASP A 298 0.17 3.43 -5.28
N VAL A 299 -0.15 2.58 -6.27
CA VAL A 299 0.66 2.44 -7.52
C VAL A 299 0.95 3.80 -8.16
N TYR A 300 -0.13 4.53 -8.49
CA TYR A 300 -0.02 5.72 -9.31
C TYR A 300 0.45 6.94 -8.52
N ALA A 301 0.35 6.93 -7.19
CA ALA A 301 1.01 7.93 -6.35
C ALA A 301 2.54 7.85 -6.55
N ARG A 302 3.13 6.65 -6.49
CA ARG A 302 4.58 6.47 -6.69
C ARG A 302 5.03 6.85 -8.10
N ILE A 303 4.30 6.41 -9.12
CA ILE A 303 4.62 6.73 -10.52
C ILE A 303 4.56 8.23 -10.76
N SER A 304 3.51 8.90 -10.27
CA SER A 304 3.37 10.35 -10.37
C SER A 304 4.49 11.08 -9.64
N MET A 305 4.89 10.62 -8.45
CA MET A 305 6.03 11.20 -7.73
C MET A 305 7.32 11.09 -8.55
N CYS A 306 7.60 9.92 -9.12
CA CYS A 306 8.78 9.70 -9.96
C CYS A 306 8.82 10.70 -11.13
N TYR A 307 7.71 10.87 -11.84
CA TYR A 307 7.61 11.83 -12.96
C TYR A 307 7.71 13.29 -12.50
N GLY A 308 7.15 13.60 -11.34
CA GLY A 308 7.28 14.91 -10.71
C GLY A 308 8.73 15.25 -10.37
N VAL A 309 9.47 14.31 -9.78
CA VAL A 309 10.89 14.47 -9.43
C VAL A 309 11.77 14.55 -10.68
N VAL A 310 11.52 13.72 -11.69
CA VAL A 310 12.23 13.78 -12.98
C VAL A 310 12.04 15.16 -13.63
N SER A 311 10.80 15.65 -13.69
CA SER A 311 10.49 16.98 -14.23
C SER A 311 11.13 18.11 -13.41
N PHE A 312 11.20 17.93 -12.08
CA PHE A 312 11.89 18.86 -11.19
C PHE A 312 13.39 18.95 -11.50
N LEU A 313 14.07 17.81 -11.69
CA LEU A 313 15.50 17.80 -12.01
C LEU A 313 15.80 18.47 -13.35
N TYR A 314 14.93 18.30 -14.35
CA TYR A 314 15.03 19.08 -15.59
C TYR A 314 14.89 20.57 -15.33
N ALA A 315 13.90 21.00 -14.55
CA ALA A 315 13.69 22.41 -14.24
C ALA A 315 14.91 23.01 -13.51
N VAL A 316 15.44 22.34 -12.49
CA VAL A 316 16.65 22.80 -11.77
C VAL A 316 17.86 22.83 -12.70
N CYS A 317 18.01 21.84 -13.59
CA CYS A 317 19.06 21.85 -14.60
C CYS A 317 18.96 23.07 -15.52
N TYR A 318 17.77 23.39 -16.05
CA TYR A 318 17.57 24.57 -16.88
C TYR A 318 17.77 25.87 -16.10
N TYR A 319 17.34 25.93 -14.85
CA TYR A 319 17.63 27.07 -13.97
C TYR A 319 19.14 27.27 -13.80
N ALA A 320 19.89 26.21 -13.49
CA ALA A 320 21.34 26.27 -13.32
C ALA A 320 22.06 26.71 -14.61
N VAL A 321 21.67 26.15 -15.76
CA VAL A 321 22.20 26.53 -17.08
C VAL A 321 21.92 28.01 -17.36
N GLY A 322 20.69 28.45 -17.14
CA GLY A 322 20.29 29.84 -17.39
C GLY A 322 21.02 30.83 -16.48
N THR A 323 21.20 30.51 -15.20
CA THR A 323 22.00 31.33 -14.26
C THR A 323 23.48 31.34 -14.65
N ALA A 324 24.05 30.19 -14.99
CA ALA A 324 25.46 30.09 -15.40
C ALA A 324 25.78 30.91 -16.65
N ILE A 325 24.87 30.95 -17.63
CA ILE A 325 25.08 31.72 -18.87
C ILE A 325 24.75 33.20 -18.71
N SER A 326 23.61 33.54 -18.07
CA SER A 326 23.12 34.92 -17.99
C SER A 326 23.85 35.78 -16.97
N GLU A 327 24.29 35.19 -15.85
CA GLU A 327 24.93 35.93 -14.75
C GLU A 327 26.43 35.69 -14.70
N LEU A 328 26.85 34.42 -14.71
CA LEU A 328 28.25 34.05 -14.47
C LEU A 328 29.10 34.02 -15.75
N ARG A 329 28.47 33.95 -16.92
CA ARG A 329 29.12 33.68 -18.22
C ARG A 329 30.07 32.46 -18.17
N GLY A 330 29.74 31.48 -17.32
CA GLY A 330 30.57 30.32 -17.05
C GLY A 330 30.32 29.21 -18.06
N PHE A 331 31.06 29.22 -19.18
CA PHE A 331 30.90 28.22 -20.26
C PHE A 331 30.96 26.77 -19.75
N TRP A 332 31.99 26.43 -18.97
CA TRP A 332 32.16 25.07 -18.47
C TRP A 332 31.11 24.68 -17.43
N VAL A 333 30.71 25.61 -16.56
CA VAL A 333 29.66 25.39 -15.54
C VAL A 333 28.33 25.08 -16.20
N MET A 334 28.03 25.75 -17.33
CA MET A 334 26.84 25.50 -18.11
C MET A 334 26.80 24.06 -18.66
N TRP A 335 27.92 23.52 -19.15
CA TRP A 335 27.99 22.15 -19.69
C TRP A 335 28.05 21.07 -18.61
N THR A 336 28.68 21.33 -17.47
CA THR A 336 28.74 20.37 -16.36
C THR A 336 27.42 20.24 -15.62
N SER A 337 26.58 21.28 -15.62
CA SER A 337 25.27 21.27 -14.94
C SER A 337 24.35 20.14 -15.46
N PRO A 338 24.07 20.00 -16.78
CA PRO A 338 23.37 18.84 -17.32
C PRO A 338 23.98 17.49 -16.95
N MET A 339 25.32 17.36 -16.94
CA MET A 339 25.96 16.09 -16.59
C MET A 339 25.58 15.63 -15.19
N VAL A 340 25.61 16.54 -14.21
CA VAL A 340 25.25 16.23 -12.81
C VAL A 340 23.77 15.84 -12.72
N PHE A 341 22.86 16.67 -13.24
CA PHE A 341 21.42 16.43 -13.09
C PHE A 341 20.93 15.22 -13.90
N MET A 342 21.43 15.04 -15.12
CA MET A 342 21.04 13.89 -15.96
C MET A 342 21.63 12.59 -15.42
N THR A 343 22.80 12.61 -14.78
CA THR A 343 23.32 11.42 -14.08
C THR A 343 22.44 11.08 -12.88
N ALA A 344 22.07 12.06 -12.06
CA ALA A 344 21.16 11.84 -10.93
C ALA A 344 19.80 11.29 -11.40
N GLN A 345 19.24 11.86 -12.45
CA GLN A 345 18.00 11.38 -13.06
C GLN A 345 18.12 9.96 -13.62
N ALA A 346 19.20 9.66 -14.34
CA ALA A 346 19.50 8.32 -14.85
C ALA A 346 19.58 7.27 -13.74
N LEU A 347 20.19 7.62 -12.60
CA LEU A 347 20.26 6.76 -11.43
C LEU A 347 18.87 6.52 -10.83
N ILE A 348 18.05 7.57 -10.68
CA ILE A 348 16.67 7.44 -10.19
C ILE A 348 15.86 6.52 -11.11
N LEU A 349 15.91 6.71 -12.42
CA LEU A 349 15.18 5.87 -13.36
C LEU A 349 15.68 4.42 -13.35
N ARG A 350 16.99 4.18 -13.16
CA ARG A 350 17.51 2.81 -13.02
C ARG A 350 17.09 2.15 -11.71
N LEU A 351 16.93 2.92 -10.65
CA LEU A 351 16.43 2.41 -9.37
C LEU A 351 14.93 2.11 -9.46
N ASP A 352 14.15 2.98 -10.11
CA ASP A 352 12.68 2.90 -10.14
C ASP A 352 12.10 2.10 -11.31
N ILE A 353 12.77 2.04 -12.47
CA ILE A 353 12.27 1.39 -13.69
C ILE A 353 13.10 0.17 -14.03
N LEU A 354 12.39 -0.94 -14.27
CA LEU A 354 12.99 -2.17 -14.76
C LEU A 354 12.87 -2.27 -16.27
N LYS A 355 13.83 -2.97 -16.87
CA LYS A 355 13.70 -3.47 -18.23
C LYS A 355 12.70 -4.63 -18.21
N THR A 356 11.49 -4.37 -18.68
CA THR A 356 10.49 -5.42 -18.95
C THR A 356 10.54 -5.79 -20.42
N GLU A 357 10.28 -7.05 -20.74
CA GLU A 357 10.19 -7.54 -22.13
C GLU A 357 9.01 -6.92 -22.91
N ASN A 358 7.95 -6.49 -22.22
CA ASN A 358 6.73 -5.96 -22.83
C ASN A 358 6.72 -4.44 -23.07
N GLN A 359 7.88 -3.80 -23.17
CA GLN A 359 7.97 -2.35 -23.41
C GLN A 359 7.81 -2.04 -24.90
N ARG A 360 6.92 -1.10 -25.26
CA ARG A 360 6.73 -0.71 -26.67
C ARG A 360 7.85 0.20 -27.16
N LEU A 361 8.42 0.99 -26.26
CA LEU A 361 9.47 1.97 -26.56
C LEU A 361 10.73 1.72 -25.72
N PRO A 362 11.48 0.63 -25.96
CA PRO A 362 12.65 0.30 -25.16
C PRO A 362 13.76 1.35 -25.33
N ASN A 363 14.40 1.73 -24.22
CA ASN A 363 15.54 2.67 -24.17
C ASN A 363 15.23 4.11 -24.64
N VAL A 364 13.98 4.43 -24.95
CA VAL A 364 13.60 5.77 -25.40
C VAL A 364 13.70 6.81 -24.27
N GLU A 365 13.68 6.37 -23.01
CA GLU A 365 13.91 7.23 -21.85
C GLU A 365 15.27 7.95 -21.87
N TRP A 366 16.28 7.38 -22.55
CA TRP A 366 17.60 7.98 -22.66
C TRP A 366 17.62 9.19 -23.60
N LEU A 367 16.70 9.25 -24.57
CA LEU A 367 16.57 10.40 -25.46
C LEU A 367 16.14 11.66 -24.68
N GLY A 368 15.31 11.50 -23.64
CA GLY A 368 14.95 12.60 -22.74
C GLY A 368 16.16 13.22 -22.04
N HIS A 369 17.20 12.43 -21.74
CA HIS A 369 18.41 12.94 -21.07
C HIS A 369 19.28 13.78 -22.01
N ALA A 370 19.09 13.67 -23.33
CA ALA A 370 19.76 14.51 -24.30
C ALA A 370 19.18 15.94 -24.36
N ALA A 371 17.95 16.15 -23.90
CA ALA A 371 17.25 17.44 -24.03
C ALA A 371 18.03 18.63 -23.43
N PRO A 372 18.61 18.54 -22.22
CA PRO A 372 19.38 19.65 -21.66
C PRO A 372 20.70 19.91 -22.39
N PHE A 373 21.30 18.90 -23.02
CA PHE A 373 22.52 19.09 -23.81
C PHE A 373 22.24 19.86 -25.11
N PHE A 374 21.11 19.57 -25.79
CA PHE A 374 20.69 20.37 -26.94
C PHE A 374 20.39 21.82 -26.54
N ALA A 375 19.75 22.03 -25.39
CA ALA A 375 19.50 23.37 -24.88
C ALA A 375 20.79 24.12 -24.53
N VAL A 376 21.77 23.47 -23.90
CA VAL A 376 23.07 24.09 -23.59
C VAL A 376 23.86 24.41 -24.86
N ALA A 377 23.83 23.53 -25.86
CA ALA A 377 24.43 23.79 -27.16
C ALA A 377 23.77 24.99 -27.86
N ALA A 378 22.42 25.08 -27.84
CA ALA A 378 21.68 26.23 -28.35
C ALA A 378 22.04 27.52 -27.61
N CYS A 379 22.06 27.51 -26.27
CA CYS A 379 22.49 28.67 -25.46
C CYS A 379 23.92 29.10 -25.77
N THR A 380 24.85 28.16 -26.01
CA THR A 380 26.23 28.47 -26.40
C THR A 380 26.28 29.27 -27.70
N LEU A 381 25.46 28.91 -28.68
CA LEU A 381 25.40 29.58 -29.98
C LEU A 381 24.66 30.92 -29.91
N GLU A 382 23.71 31.05 -28.99
CA GLU A 382 22.97 32.29 -28.78
C GLU A 382 23.84 33.40 -28.15
N TYR A 383 24.62 33.07 -27.11
CA TYR A 383 25.42 34.04 -26.35
C TYR A 383 26.81 34.32 -26.95
N ARG A 384 26.84 34.58 -28.26
CA ARG A 384 28.07 34.86 -29.01
C ARG A 384 28.28 36.35 -29.27
N PHE A 385 29.51 36.68 -29.66
CA PHE A 385 29.89 38.05 -30.01
C PHE A 385 29.53 38.43 -31.46
N TYR A 386 29.66 37.51 -32.41
CA TYR A 386 29.43 37.78 -33.84
C TYR A 386 28.11 37.19 -34.32
N PHE A 387 27.37 37.95 -35.15
CA PHE A 387 26.18 37.45 -35.81
C PHE A 387 26.51 36.59 -37.04
N SER A 388 25.68 35.58 -37.30
CA SER A 388 25.69 34.71 -38.49
C SER A 388 24.34 34.01 -38.56
N ALA A 389 23.65 34.18 -39.69
CA ALA A 389 22.32 33.61 -39.91
C ALA A 389 22.32 32.07 -39.80
N ALA A 390 23.38 31.41 -40.28
CA ALA A 390 23.52 29.96 -40.19
C ALA A 390 23.51 29.48 -38.73
N GLN A 391 24.20 30.18 -37.83
CA GLN A 391 24.22 29.83 -36.41
C GLN A 391 22.88 30.08 -35.71
N VAL A 392 22.12 31.10 -36.12
CA VAL A 392 20.74 31.29 -35.63
C VAL A 392 19.88 30.10 -36.05
N GLY A 393 19.96 29.68 -37.32
CA GLY A 393 19.26 28.49 -37.82
C GLY A 393 19.61 27.22 -37.02
N VAL A 394 20.90 27.00 -36.74
CA VAL A 394 21.35 25.85 -35.92
C VAL A 394 20.83 25.95 -34.47
N THR A 395 20.82 27.15 -33.89
CA THR A 395 20.31 27.38 -32.52
C THR A 395 18.85 26.98 -32.38
N PHE A 396 18.01 27.39 -33.34
CA PHE A 396 16.61 27.02 -33.36
C PHE A 396 16.39 25.53 -33.64
N ALA A 397 17.18 24.91 -34.52
CA ALA A 397 17.12 23.47 -34.73
C ALA A 397 17.41 22.70 -33.43
N LEU A 398 18.42 23.12 -32.67
CA LEU A 398 18.76 22.54 -31.36
C LEU A 398 17.67 22.78 -30.32
N ALA A 399 17.04 23.96 -30.31
CA ALA A 399 15.91 24.25 -29.42
C ALA A 399 14.70 23.34 -29.72
N ILE A 400 14.34 23.17 -31.00
CA ILE A 400 13.27 22.24 -31.43
C ILE A 400 13.62 20.80 -31.05
N MET A 401 14.87 20.38 -31.20
CA MET A 401 15.32 19.06 -30.76
C MET A 401 15.20 18.88 -29.25
N ALA A 402 15.49 19.91 -28.44
CA ALA A 402 15.29 19.85 -26.99
C ALA A 402 13.82 19.64 -26.62
N PHE A 403 12.89 20.37 -27.26
CA PHE A 403 11.45 20.15 -27.07
C PHE A 403 11.00 18.76 -27.54
N PHE A 404 11.52 18.28 -28.67
CA PHE A 404 11.21 16.95 -29.19
C PHE A 404 11.68 15.84 -28.24
N CYS A 405 12.87 15.95 -27.67
CA CYS A 405 13.35 15.01 -26.65
C CYS A 405 12.41 14.94 -25.43
N HIS A 406 11.88 16.09 -24.97
CA HIS A 406 10.89 16.13 -23.90
C HIS A 406 9.54 15.54 -24.29
N PHE A 407 9.08 15.80 -25.52
CA PHE A 407 7.87 15.17 -26.06
C PHE A 407 8.01 13.65 -26.06
N VAL A 408 9.13 13.13 -26.57
CA VAL A 408 9.40 11.68 -26.59
C VAL A 408 9.51 11.11 -25.17
N MET A 409 10.12 11.85 -24.23
CA MET A 409 10.13 11.45 -22.82
C MET A 409 8.71 11.36 -22.24
N ALA A 410 7.82 12.31 -22.57
CA ALA A 410 6.42 12.28 -22.13
C ALA A 410 5.65 11.08 -22.73
N VAL A 411 5.88 10.74 -23.99
CA VAL A 411 5.34 9.52 -24.62
C VAL A 411 5.86 8.28 -23.90
N ARG A 412 7.15 8.25 -23.56
CA ARG A 412 7.75 7.13 -22.83
C ARG A 412 7.20 6.99 -21.41
N MET A 413 6.94 8.09 -20.70
CA MET A 413 6.26 8.08 -19.41
C MET A 413 4.86 7.45 -19.52
N LEU A 414 4.11 7.74 -20.58
CA LEU A 414 2.82 7.08 -20.80
C LEU A 414 2.94 5.55 -21.01
N ASP A 415 3.94 5.12 -21.77
CA ASP A 415 4.22 3.68 -22.01
C ASP A 415 4.58 2.96 -20.70
N LEU A 416 5.42 3.57 -19.86
CA LEU A 416 5.85 3.01 -18.57
C LEU A 416 4.73 2.96 -17.53
N ALA A 417 3.81 3.93 -17.54
CA ALA A 417 2.68 3.97 -16.63
C ALA A 417 1.52 3.05 -17.06
N TRP A 418 1.59 2.44 -18.25
CA TRP A 418 0.50 1.65 -18.79
C TRP A 418 0.21 0.41 -17.92
N PRO A 419 -1.05 0.20 -17.48
CA PRO A 419 -1.42 -0.98 -16.70
C PRO A 419 -1.29 -2.23 -17.57
N ALA A 420 -0.41 -3.15 -17.17
CA ALA A 420 -0.18 -4.41 -17.86
C ALA A 420 -0.75 -5.57 -17.04
N THR A 421 -1.35 -6.56 -17.71
CA THR A 421 -1.62 -7.86 -17.10
C THR A 421 -0.35 -8.68 -17.15
N THR A 422 0.06 -9.25 -16.01
CA THR A 422 1.21 -10.15 -15.94
C THR A 422 0.92 -11.41 -16.77
N PRO A 423 1.65 -11.66 -17.88
CA PRO A 423 1.39 -12.84 -18.72
C PRO A 423 1.75 -14.15 -18.02
N SER A 424 2.64 -14.11 -17.03
CA SER A 424 3.11 -15.29 -16.28
C SER A 424 2.16 -15.76 -15.17
N GLY A 425 0.93 -15.22 -15.10
CA GLY A 425 -0.02 -15.53 -14.04
C GLY A 425 0.27 -14.76 -12.74
N ASP A 426 -0.12 -15.34 -11.60
CA ASP A 426 0.09 -14.73 -10.28
C ASP A 426 1.60 -14.58 -10.03
N MET A 427 2.00 -13.47 -9.42
CA MET A 427 3.40 -13.31 -9.01
C MET A 427 3.75 -14.38 -7.98
N PRO A 428 4.91 -15.05 -8.11
CA PRO A 428 5.28 -16.11 -7.18
C PRO A 428 5.35 -15.56 -5.76
N GLU A 429 4.64 -16.23 -4.86
CA GLU A 429 4.62 -15.94 -3.44
C GLU A 429 5.91 -16.47 -2.82
N GLU A 430 6.93 -15.62 -2.77
CA GLU A 430 8.19 -15.93 -2.09
C GLU A 430 8.32 -15.06 -0.83
N PRO A 431 8.78 -15.62 0.31
CA PRO A 431 8.99 -14.86 1.53
C PRO A 431 9.88 -13.63 1.28
N ALA A 432 9.46 -12.48 1.83
CA ALA A 432 10.11 -11.17 1.65
C ALA A 432 10.13 -10.62 0.22
N LYS A 433 9.56 -11.32 -0.78
CA LYS A 433 9.29 -10.75 -2.09
C LYS A 433 7.88 -10.21 -2.16
N GLN A 434 7.70 -9.24 -3.05
CA GLN A 434 6.41 -8.66 -3.34
C GLN A 434 5.63 -9.67 -4.19
N TRP A 435 4.37 -9.89 -3.82
CA TRP A 435 3.46 -10.70 -4.61
C TRP A 435 2.16 -9.93 -4.83
N TRP A 436 1.40 -10.30 -5.86
CA TRP A 436 0.03 -9.86 -6.09
C TRP A 436 -0.64 -10.80 -7.09
N PRO A 437 -1.98 -10.92 -7.06
CA PRO A 437 -2.68 -11.78 -7.99
C PRO A 437 -2.66 -11.18 -9.41
N SER A 438 -2.72 -12.05 -10.41
CA SER A 438 -2.74 -11.73 -11.84
C SER A 438 -3.93 -10.86 -12.27
N SER A 439 -4.99 -10.85 -11.49
CA SER A 439 -6.15 -9.97 -11.69
C SER A 439 -5.79 -8.48 -11.52
N TRP A 440 -4.70 -8.18 -10.79
CA TRP A 440 -4.26 -6.81 -10.55
C TRP A 440 -3.43 -6.31 -11.74
N ARG A 441 -3.88 -5.21 -12.34
CA ARG A 441 -3.21 -4.61 -13.50
C ARG A 441 -2.16 -3.62 -13.03
N VAL A 442 -0.95 -4.11 -12.80
CA VAL A 442 0.17 -3.31 -12.30
C VAL A 442 1.08 -2.90 -13.47
N PRO A 443 1.51 -1.62 -13.56
CA PRO A 443 2.46 -1.19 -14.57
C PRO A 443 3.79 -1.95 -14.45
N SER A 444 4.14 -2.71 -15.50
CA SER A 444 5.24 -3.68 -15.43
C SER A 444 6.62 -3.04 -15.23
N GLY A 445 6.79 -1.79 -15.69
CA GLY A 445 8.02 -1.02 -15.53
C GLY A 445 8.36 -0.73 -14.07
N PHE A 446 7.37 -0.69 -13.19
CA PHE A 446 7.52 -0.33 -11.77
C PHE A 446 7.37 -1.53 -10.81
N SER A 447 7.18 -2.74 -11.33
CA SER A 447 6.78 -3.93 -10.54
C SER A 447 7.66 -4.21 -9.32
N LYS A 448 8.99 -4.04 -9.36
CA LYS A 448 9.85 -4.26 -8.18
C LYS A 448 9.87 -3.10 -7.18
N ASN A 449 9.32 -1.93 -7.51
CA ASN A 449 9.43 -0.72 -6.70
C ASN A 449 8.10 -0.26 -6.11
N LEU A 450 7.04 -1.05 -6.24
CA LEU A 450 5.72 -0.70 -5.71
C LEU A 450 5.53 -1.13 -4.24
N TRP A 451 6.42 -1.96 -3.69
CA TRP A 451 6.47 -2.36 -2.28
C TRP A 451 5.06 -2.62 -1.73
N PHE A 452 4.34 -3.54 -2.38
CA PHE A 452 3.07 -4.01 -1.89
C PHE A 452 3.28 -5.00 -0.76
N ILE A 453 2.41 -4.89 0.23
CA ILE A 453 2.26 -5.90 1.26
C ILE A 453 0.87 -6.45 1.07
N THR A 454 0.79 -7.49 0.26
CA THR A 454 -0.43 -8.27 0.05
C THR A 454 -0.49 -9.36 1.10
N PRO A 455 -1.68 -9.62 1.68
CA PRO A 455 -1.87 -10.80 2.51
C PRO A 455 -1.59 -12.04 1.67
N PRO A 456 -1.20 -13.19 2.24
CA PRO A 456 -0.86 -14.39 1.48
C PRO A 456 -2.07 -15.03 0.78
N ALA A 457 -1.85 -15.67 -0.38
CA ALA A 457 -2.93 -16.32 -1.13
C ALA A 457 -3.31 -17.67 -0.52
N ARG A 458 -2.30 -18.33 0.05
CA ARG A 458 -2.38 -19.68 0.61
C ARG A 458 -1.51 -19.77 1.85
N LEU A 459 -1.90 -20.63 2.78
CA LEU A 459 -1.07 -20.96 3.93
C LEU A 459 0.14 -21.81 3.50
N GLU A 460 1.28 -21.59 4.14
CA GLU A 460 2.44 -22.44 3.90
C GLU A 460 2.15 -23.88 4.36
N PRO A 461 2.75 -24.91 3.72
CA PRO A 461 2.57 -26.29 4.15
C PRO A 461 2.93 -26.47 5.64
N GLY A 462 1.95 -26.92 6.44
CA GLY A 462 2.10 -27.10 7.89
C GLY A 462 1.64 -25.92 8.75
N GLN A 463 1.20 -24.82 8.15
CA GLN A 463 0.43 -23.80 8.84
C GLN A 463 -1.06 -24.19 8.85
N HIS A 464 -1.72 -23.92 9.97
CA HIS A 464 -3.10 -24.31 10.21
C HIS A 464 -3.88 -23.11 10.71
N ASP A 465 -5.09 -22.93 10.19
CA ASP A 465 -6.03 -21.94 10.69
C ASP A 465 -6.99 -22.62 11.67
N LEU A 466 -6.80 -22.40 12.97
CA LEU A 466 -7.62 -23.03 14.01
C LEU A 466 -9.10 -22.67 13.89
N LEU A 467 -9.46 -21.49 13.36
CA LEU A 467 -10.86 -21.12 13.13
C LEU A 467 -11.47 -21.91 11.97
N HIS A 468 -10.73 -22.09 10.87
CA HIS A 468 -11.17 -22.99 9.79
C HIS A 468 -11.28 -24.43 10.27
N GLU A 469 -10.33 -24.90 11.08
CA GLU A 469 -10.40 -26.24 11.68
C GLU A 469 -11.59 -26.38 12.63
N MET A 470 -11.87 -25.36 13.46
CA MET A 470 -13.04 -25.34 14.34
C MET A 470 -14.34 -25.35 13.55
N ASP A 471 -14.44 -24.58 12.47
CA ASP A 471 -15.60 -24.54 11.58
C ASP A 471 -15.78 -25.87 10.83
N ASP A 472 -14.69 -26.46 10.34
CA ASP A 472 -14.72 -27.74 9.65
C ASP A 472 -15.06 -28.89 10.61
N MET A 473 -14.52 -28.88 11.84
CA MET A 473 -14.90 -29.83 12.89
C MET A 473 -16.37 -29.69 13.27
N ALA A 474 -16.84 -28.46 13.46
CA ALA A 474 -18.24 -28.16 13.75
C ALA A 474 -19.18 -28.70 12.65
N ARG A 475 -18.77 -28.61 11.38
CA ARG A 475 -19.56 -29.13 10.24
C ARG A 475 -19.50 -30.64 10.09
N LEU A 476 -18.31 -31.22 10.27
CA LEU A 476 -18.06 -32.64 9.95
C LEU A 476 -18.52 -33.60 11.03
N GLY A 477 -19.03 -33.11 12.16
CA GLY A 477 -19.25 -34.02 13.26
C GLY A 477 -17.93 -34.33 13.97
N GLY A 478 -17.06 -33.35 14.27
CA GLY A 478 -15.86 -33.41 15.14
C GLY A 478 -14.91 -34.60 14.97
N GLY A 479 -14.63 -35.00 13.74
CA GLY A 479 -13.59 -35.97 13.44
C GLY A 479 -12.96 -35.71 12.08
N TYR A 480 -11.67 -35.37 12.08
CA TYR A 480 -10.85 -35.45 10.87
C TYR A 480 -10.62 -36.93 10.55
N THR A 481 -11.54 -37.54 9.79
CA THR A 481 -11.28 -38.86 9.23
C THR A 481 -10.24 -38.71 8.12
N THR A 482 -8.97 -38.97 8.46
CA THR A 482 -7.85 -38.99 7.51
C THR A 482 -8.04 -39.97 6.37
N THR A 483 -8.98 -40.92 6.50
CA THR A 483 -9.46 -41.76 5.42
C THR A 483 -10.42 -40.98 4.52
N ARG A 484 -9.84 -40.08 3.72
CA ARG A 484 -10.49 -39.45 2.58
C ARG A 484 -10.89 -40.56 1.60
N ARG A 485 -12.08 -41.15 1.78
CA ARG A 485 -12.66 -42.05 0.77
C ARG A 485 -12.65 -41.26 -0.54
N PRO A 486 -12.04 -41.78 -1.62
CA PRO A 486 -12.02 -41.08 -2.90
C PRO A 486 -13.46 -40.86 -3.34
N ARG A 487 -13.94 -39.64 -3.14
CA ARG A 487 -15.28 -39.23 -3.55
C ARG A 487 -15.22 -39.22 -5.08
N LYS A 488 -15.96 -40.12 -5.73
CA LYS A 488 -16.08 -40.13 -7.20
C LYS A 488 -16.36 -38.70 -7.65
N PRO A 489 -15.63 -38.17 -8.63
CA PRO A 489 -15.82 -36.80 -9.10
C PRO A 489 -17.28 -36.64 -9.50
N ALA A 490 -18.01 -35.77 -8.79
CA ALA A 490 -19.36 -35.43 -9.16
C ALA A 490 -19.33 -34.87 -10.59
N PRO A 491 -20.30 -35.24 -11.45
CA PRO A 491 -20.35 -34.71 -12.81
C PRO A 491 -20.34 -33.18 -12.73
N LYS A 492 -19.38 -32.55 -13.42
CA LYS A 492 -19.27 -31.09 -13.52
C LYS A 492 -20.64 -30.53 -13.91
N ALA A 493 -21.28 -29.84 -12.98
CA ALA A 493 -22.48 -29.09 -13.29
C ALA A 493 -22.14 -28.07 -14.40
N PRO A 494 -23.03 -27.85 -15.38
CA PRO A 494 -22.81 -26.87 -16.43
C PRO A 494 -22.54 -25.50 -15.81
N ALA A 495 -21.49 -24.83 -16.29
CA ALA A 495 -20.92 -23.59 -15.76
C ALA A 495 -21.81 -22.34 -15.93
N GLY A 496 -23.11 -22.45 -15.63
CA GLY A 496 -24.11 -21.39 -15.84
C GLY A 496 -25.04 -21.12 -14.66
N ALA A 497 -24.83 -21.73 -13.49
CA ALA A 497 -25.65 -21.46 -12.31
C ALA A 497 -25.23 -20.12 -11.66
N GLY A 498 -26.12 -19.14 -11.75
CA GLY A 498 -25.91 -17.77 -11.29
C GLY A 498 -25.48 -17.69 -9.83
N GLU A 499 -24.45 -16.89 -9.60
CA GLU A 499 -23.94 -16.46 -8.31
C GLU A 499 -25.12 -15.96 -7.45
N ALA A 500 -25.44 -16.70 -6.38
CA ALA A 500 -26.51 -16.35 -5.45
C ALA A 500 -26.13 -15.04 -4.76
N LYS A 501 -26.76 -13.93 -5.19
CA LYS A 501 -26.59 -12.61 -4.58
C LYS A 501 -27.09 -12.66 -3.14
N GLY A 502 -26.17 -12.69 -2.18
CA GLY A 502 -26.48 -12.61 -0.76
C GLY A 502 -27.35 -11.39 -0.42
N ALA A 503 -28.22 -11.55 0.57
CA ALA A 503 -29.32 -10.67 0.97
C ALA A 503 -28.96 -9.21 1.36
N PHE A 504 -27.72 -8.79 1.20
CA PHE A 504 -27.25 -7.41 1.40
C PHE A 504 -26.93 -6.65 0.10
N GLU A 505 -27.16 -7.26 -1.07
CA GLU A 505 -26.97 -6.61 -2.37
C GLU A 505 -28.21 -5.81 -2.81
N GLY A 506 -28.61 -4.81 -2.04
CA GLY A 506 -29.53 -3.78 -2.52
C GLY A 506 -28.92 -3.09 -3.74
N ALA A 507 -29.50 -3.32 -4.92
CA ALA A 507 -29.05 -2.76 -6.19
C ALA A 507 -29.27 -1.24 -6.21
N SER A 508 -28.33 -0.48 -5.63
CA SER A 508 -28.32 0.96 -5.86
C SER A 508 -27.93 1.20 -7.32
N PRO A 509 -28.66 2.07 -8.07
CA PRO A 509 -28.30 2.43 -9.45
C PRO A 509 -26.90 3.08 -9.54
N PHE A 510 -26.35 3.51 -8.40
CA PHE A 510 -25.00 4.03 -8.28
C PHE A 510 -23.92 2.95 -8.12
N LYS A 511 -24.26 1.69 -7.80
CA LYS A 511 -23.28 0.60 -7.63
C LYS A 511 -22.61 0.24 -8.96
N ALA A 512 -23.37 0.22 -10.06
CA ALA A 512 -22.82 -0.01 -11.41
C ALA A 512 -21.93 1.14 -11.88
N PHE A 513 -22.35 2.39 -11.63
CA PHE A 513 -21.55 3.58 -11.95
C PHE A 513 -20.29 3.70 -11.09
N SER A 514 -20.38 3.37 -9.81
CA SER A 514 -19.26 3.31 -8.86
C SER A 514 -18.27 2.21 -9.24
N ALA A 515 -18.75 1.00 -9.55
CA ALA A 515 -17.90 -0.13 -9.90
C ALA A 515 -17.12 0.10 -11.21
N ALA A 516 -17.75 0.71 -12.22
CA ALA A 516 -17.10 0.96 -13.51
C ALA A 516 -16.08 2.13 -13.47
N ARG A 517 -16.31 3.17 -12.66
CA ARG A 517 -15.39 4.33 -12.57
C ARG A 517 -14.30 4.19 -11.51
N ALA A 518 -14.56 3.54 -10.37
CA ALA A 518 -13.64 3.57 -9.24
C ALA A 518 -12.32 2.82 -9.52
N ALA A 519 -12.40 1.66 -10.18
CA ALA A 519 -11.24 0.77 -10.36
C ALA A 519 -10.20 1.27 -11.38
N ASN A 520 -10.42 2.39 -12.08
CA ASN A 520 -9.44 2.92 -13.05
C ASN A 520 -9.20 4.42 -12.91
N LEU A 521 -9.76 5.08 -11.88
CA LEU A 521 -9.62 6.53 -11.73
C LEU A 521 -8.16 6.99 -11.61
N PRO A 522 -7.29 6.37 -10.78
CA PRO A 522 -5.89 6.78 -10.65
C PRO A 522 -5.14 6.69 -11.98
N TRP A 523 -5.31 5.60 -12.71
CA TRP A 523 -4.74 5.43 -14.04
C TRP A 523 -5.23 6.51 -15.00
N ASN A 524 -6.55 6.74 -15.06
CA ASN A 524 -7.13 7.73 -15.96
C ASN A 524 -6.59 9.14 -15.69
N LEU A 525 -6.36 9.49 -14.41
CA LEU A 525 -5.73 10.76 -14.05
C LEU A 525 -4.31 10.83 -14.59
N VAL A 526 -3.45 9.86 -14.26
CA VAL A 526 -2.06 9.84 -14.74
C VAL A 526 -1.98 9.85 -16.26
N ARG A 527 -2.86 9.11 -16.94
CA ARG A 527 -2.97 9.10 -18.40
C ARG A 527 -3.27 10.49 -18.94
N VAL A 528 -4.25 11.21 -18.36
CA VAL A 528 -4.58 12.58 -18.77
C VAL A 528 -3.37 13.50 -18.53
N LEU A 529 -2.67 13.37 -17.41
CA LEU A 529 -1.46 14.17 -17.14
C LEU A 529 -0.35 13.92 -18.17
N CYS A 530 -0.11 12.67 -18.56
CA CYS A 530 0.84 12.34 -19.62
C CYS A 530 0.40 12.93 -20.97
N PHE A 531 -0.89 12.90 -21.31
CA PHE A 531 -1.41 13.57 -22.51
C PHE A 531 -1.23 15.08 -22.45
N THR A 532 -1.52 15.71 -21.32
CA THR A 532 -1.25 17.14 -21.10
C THR A 532 0.23 17.46 -21.30
N ALA A 533 1.14 16.62 -20.80
CA ALA A 533 2.57 16.76 -21.01
C ALA A 533 2.95 16.73 -22.49
N MET A 534 2.44 15.74 -23.23
CA MET A 534 2.69 15.59 -24.67
C MET A 534 2.15 16.78 -25.45
N LEU A 535 0.93 17.23 -25.14
CA LEU A 535 0.33 18.40 -25.78
C LEU A 535 1.09 19.68 -25.46
N GLN A 536 1.57 19.85 -24.22
CA GLN A 536 2.41 20.98 -23.83
C GLN A 536 3.68 21.04 -24.68
N TRP A 537 4.41 19.93 -24.82
CA TRP A 537 5.65 19.92 -25.60
C TRP A 537 5.40 20.08 -27.10
N LEU A 538 4.33 19.49 -27.62
CA LEU A 538 3.90 19.70 -29.01
C LEU A 538 3.54 21.17 -29.27
N PHE A 539 2.80 21.79 -28.35
CA PHE A 539 2.47 23.20 -28.40
C PHE A 539 3.73 24.07 -28.42
N MET A 540 4.72 23.79 -27.57
CA MET A 540 6.00 24.53 -27.58
C MET A 540 6.74 24.39 -28.91
N ILE A 541 6.76 23.19 -29.51
CA ILE A 541 7.35 22.99 -30.86
C ILE A 541 6.64 23.86 -31.90
N ILE A 542 5.30 23.90 -31.90
CA ILE A 542 4.50 24.69 -32.85
C ILE A 542 4.74 26.19 -32.64
N VAL A 543 4.68 26.67 -31.40
CA VAL A 543 4.86 28.10 -31.09
C VAL A 543 6.28 28.54 -31.43
N THR A 544 7.31 27.79 -31.06
CA THR A 544 8.70 28.12 -31.44
C THR A 544 8.88 28.06 -32.96
N SER A 545 8.23 27.14 -33.66
CA SER A 545 8.25 27.13 -35.14
C SER A 545 7.60 28.39 -35.73
N ALA A 546 6.49 28.85 -35.16
CA ALA A 546 5.87 30.11 -35.55
C ALA A 546 6.77 31.32 -35.25
N GLU A 547 7.45 31.35 -34.10
CA GLU A 547 8.44 32.40 -33.78
C GLU A 547 9.59 32.43 -34.80
N ILE A 548 10.06 31.27 -35.27
CA ILE A 548 11.09 31.20 -36.32
C ILE A 548 10.58 31.84 -37.62
N VAL A 549 9.32 31.61 -37.98
CA VAL A 549 8.70 32.16 -39.21
C VAL A 549 8.43 33.66 -39.09
N LEU A 550 7.98 34.13 -37.92
CA LEU A 550 7.73 35.55 -37.65
C LEU A 550 9.03 36.37 -37.52
N GLY A 551 10.15 35.72 -37.21
CA GLY A 551 11.46 36.37 -37.15
C GLY A 551 11.60 37.31 -35.95
N PRO A 552 11.96 38.60 -36.14
CA PRO A 552 12.21 39.53 -35.04
C PRO A 552 10.94 40.01 -34.33
N GLU A 553 9.77 39.84 -34.97
CA GLU A 553 8.49 40.24 -34.38
C GLU A 553 8.09 39.26 -33.28
N THR A 554 8.10 39.74 -32.03
CA THR A 554 7.70 38.94 -30.88
C THR A 554 6.19 39.01 -30.67
N LEU A 555 5.54 37.86 -30.46
CA LEU A 555 4.11 37.82 -30.09
C LEU A 555 3.82 38.51 -28.75
N LEU A 556 4.77 38.49 -27.82
CA LEU A 556 4.68 39.15 -26.53
C LEU A 556 6.05 39.75 -26.18
N LYS A 557 6.07 41.06 -25.92
CA LYS A 557 7.23 41.73 -25.33
C LYS A 557 7.23 41.46 -23.81
N PRO A 558 8.31 40.92 -23.22
CA PRO A 558 8.35 40.71 -21.78
C PRO A 558 8.19 42.05 -21.05
N PRO A 559 7.32 42.13 -20.03
CA PRO A 559 7.12 43.36 -19.28
C PRO A 559 8.41 43.75 -18.56
N GLY A 560 8.81 45.02 -18.68
CA GLY A 560 9.94 45.58 -17.93
C GLY A 560 11.30 45.62 -18.65
N GLU A 561 11.38 45.23 -19.93
CA GLU A 561 12.56 45.54 -20.74
C GLU A 561 12.44 46.95 -21.35
N PRO A 562 13.33 47.91 -21.00
CA PRO A 562 13.34 49.23 -21.65
C PRO A 562 13.48 49.01 -23.16
N PRO A 563 12.63 49.65 -24.00
CA PRO A 563 12.49 49.29 -25.41
C PRO A 563 13.77 49.29 -26.26
N TRP A 564 14.86 49.89 -25.80
CA TRP A 564 16.07 50.16 -26.60
C TRP A 564 17.39 49.59 -26.06
N ILE A 565 17.46 49.07 -24.81
CA ILE A 565 18.75 48.65 -24.19
C ILE A 565 18.88 47.15 -23.96
N ARG A 566 17.78 46.38 -23.98
CA ARG A 566 17.79 44.95 -23.63
C ARG A 566 17.14 44.03 -24.65
N ASP A 567 16.66 44.55 -25.77
CA ASP A 567 16.05 43.73 -26.81
C ASP A 567 17.13 42.97 -27.58
N THR A 568 17.53 41.80 -27.06
CA THR A 568 18.56 40.93 -27.64
C THR A 568 18.17 40.43 -29.02
N LYS A 569 16.86 40.35 -29.32
CA LYS A 569 16.33 39.93 -30.62
C LYS A 569 16.60 40.97 -31.71
N MET A 570 16.53 42.26 -31.39
CA MET A 570 16.81 43.33 -32.35
C MET A 570 18.31 43.63 -32.51
N ARG A 571 19.16 43.20 -31.57
CA ARG A 571 20.58 43.57 -31.56
C ARG A 571 21.38 43.01 -32.75
N ASN A 572 20.89 41.96 -33.39
CA ASN A 572 21.68 41.12 -34.27
C ASN A 572 21.10 40.94 -35.69
N TRP A 573 19.94 41.53 -36.02
CA TRP A 573 19.19 41.10 -37.21
C TRP A 573 19.76 41.59 -38.54
N THR A 574 20.48 42.72 -38.58
CA THR A 574 21.24 43.13 -39.77
C THR A 574 22.56 43.79 -39.38
N ALA A 575 23.58 43.72 -40.25
CA ALA A 575 24.83 44.49 -40.06
C ALA A 575 24.61 46.02 -40.03
N HIS A 576 23.45 46.49 -40.50
CA HIS A 576 23.04 47.89 -40.45
C HIS A 576 22.27 48.26 -39.15
N ASP A 577 21.69 47.27 -38.46
CA ASP A 577 20.87 47.43 -37.25
C ASP A 577 21.56 46.92 -35.98
N VAL A 578 22.78 46.38 -36.07
CA VAL A 578 23.64 46.28 -34.89
C VAL A 578 23.74 47.68 -34.36
N HIS A 579 23.22 47.91 -33.15
CA HIS A 579 23.32 49.19 -32.48
C HIS A 579 24.82 49.46 -32.23
N HIS A 580 25.51 49.99 -33.24
CA HIS A 580 26.84 50.51 -33.11
C HIS A 580 26.67 51.72 -32.22
N SER A 581 27.10 51.58 -30.97
CA SER A 581 27.26 52.71 -30.05
C SER A 581 28.23 53.77 -30.59
N ASN A 582 28.83 53.57 -31.77
CA ASN A 582 29.52 54.59 -32.55
C ASN A 582 28.52 55.48 -33.34
N SER A 583 27.88 56.38 -32.60
CA SER A 583 28.03 57.83 -32.73
C SER A 583 27.81 58.59 -34.06
N ALA A 584 27.19 58.04 -35.11
CA ALA A 584 26.83 58.86 -36.28
C ALA A 584 25.35 59.28 -36.36
N THR A 585 24.43 58.51 -35.78
CA THR A 585 22.97 58.68 -35.98
C THR A 585 22.16 58.79 -34.70
N LEU A 586 22.81 58.85 -33.53
CA LEU A 586 22.11 59.03 -32.26
C LEU A 586 21.68 60.50 -32.09
N PRO A 587 20.45 60.76 -31.59
CA PRO A 587 20.01 62.11 -31.25
C PRO A 587 21.01 62.75 -30.28
N THR A 588 21.30 64.04 -30.45
CA THR A 588 22.23 64.80 -29.59
C THR A 588 21.84 64.79 -28.10
N SER A 589 20.61 64.39 -27.77
CA SER A 589 20.10 64.20 -26.41
C SER A 589 20.37 62.82 -25.80
N TYR A 590 21.04 61.89 -26.49
CA TYR A 590 21.29 60.53 -26.04
C TYR A 590 22.41 60.47 -24.98
N ARG A 591 22.04 60.38 -23.69
CA ARG A 591 22.97 60.52 -22.54
C ARG A 591 23.59 59.23 -22.00
N LEU A 592 23.48 58.09 -22.70
CA LEU A 592 23.99 56.82 -22.15
C LEU A 592 25.53 56.81 -21.97
N PHE A 593 26.25 57.60 -22.78
CA PHE A 593 27.71 57.80 -22.68
C PHE A 593 28.10 59.12 -22.00
N SER A 594 27.13 59.96 -21.62
CA SER A 594 27.40 61.16 -20.81
C SER A 594 27.74 60.81 -19.36
N ALA A 595 27.36 59.62 -18.89
CA ALA A 595 27.75 59.11 -17.58
C ALA A 595 29.23 58.65 -17.54
N SER A 596 29.79 58.17 -18.67
CA SER A 596 31.23 57.87 -18.77
C SER A 596 32.08 59.09 -19.08
N ALA A 597 31.45 60.20 -19.50
CA ALA A 597 32.05 61.53 -19.60
C ALA A 597 31.65 62.39 -18.39
N ALA A 598 31.36 61.78 -17.23
CA ALA A 598 31.47 62.49 -15.97
C ALA A 598 32.91 62.96 -15.88
N LYS A 599 33.14 64.24 -16.24
CA LYS A 599 34.28 64.98 -15.74
C LYS A 599 34.14 64.87 -14.23
N TYR A 600 34.97 64.02 -13.63
CA TYR A 600 35.50 64.39 -12.33
C TYR A 600 36.22 65.69 -12.63
N ASP A 601 35.64 66.81 -12.21
CA ASP A 601 36.40 68.04 -12.16
C ASP A 601 37.55 67.73 -11.21
N ASP A 602 38.71 67.40 -11.80
CA ASP A 602 40.00 67.51 -11.16
C ASP A 602 40.21 69.01 -10.91
N GLU A 603 39.38 69.62 -10.07
CA GLU A 603 39.72 70.88 -9.45
C GLU A 603 40.92 70.56 -8.55
N PRO A 604 42.10 71.13 -8.80
CA PRO A 604 43.14 71.11 -7.80
C PRO A 604 42.60 71.90 -6.61
N HIS A 605 42.15 71.19 -5.57
CA HIS A 605 41.99 71.76 -4.24
C HIS A 605 43.38 72.18 -3.72
N GLY A 606 43.93 73.24 -4.29
CA GLY A 606 44.88 74.13 -3.66
C GLY A 606 44.09 75.06 -2.76
N GLY A 607 43.75 74.57 -1.58
CA GLY A 607 43.07 75.34 -0.55
C GLY A 607 43.63 74.92 0.79
N ASP A 608 44.49 75.77 1.34
CA ASP A 608 45.00 75.71 2.71
C ASP A 608 43.87 75.39 3.69
N HIS A 609 43.95 74.21 4.32
CA HIS A 609 43.18 73.90 5.51
C HIS A 609 44.14 73.71 6.68
N ASP A 610 44.62 74.85 7.18
CA ASP A 610 45.12 74.97 8.54
C ASP A 610 43.93 75.05 9.51
N GLY A 611 43.76 73.96 10.28
CA GLY A 611 43.17 73.97 11.62
C GLY A 611 41.77 73.35 11.78
N PRO A 612 41.35 72.99 13.01
CA PRO A 612 42.10 72.39 14.11
C PRO A 612 41.58 70.99 14.47
N ALA A 613 42.35 70.28 15.29
CA ALA A 613 42.11 68.93 15.79
C ALA A 613 40.65 68.66 16.24
N HIS A 614 40.00 67.70 15.58
CA HIS A 614 38.84 66.99 16.13
C HIS A 614 39.28 65.63 16.67
N ALA A 615 38.91 65.43 17.94
CA ALA A 615 39.25 64.33 18.82
C ALA A 615 38.79 62.95 18.30
N PRO A 616 39.45 61.85 18.73
CA PRO A 616 39.04 60.50 18.39
C PRO A 616 37.80 60.09 19.20
N SER A 617 36.62 60.11 18.59
CA SER A 617 35.43 59.45 19.17
C SER A 617 35.35 58.00 18.69
N ALA A 618 35.55 57.10 19.64
CA ALA A 618 35.30 55.67 19.55
C ALA A 618 33.83 55.35 19.25
N HIS A 619 33.58 54.47 18.28
CA HIS A 619 32.45 53.53 18.20
C HIS A 619 32.89 52.47 17.14
N GLY A 620 32.91 51.16 17.35
CA GLY A 620 32.16 50.33 18.28
C GLY A 620 30.92 49.74 17.60
N GLY A 621 31.05 48.52 17.06
CA GLY A 621 29.93 47.56 16.99
C GLY A 621 29.25 47.30 15.64
N HIS A 622 29.38 46.04 15.20
CA HIS A 622 28.37 45.17 14.58
C HIS A 622 27.50 45.68 13.40
N ARG A 623 27.70 45.06 12.24
CA ARG A 623 26.78 44.01 11.74
C ARG A 623 27.46 43.11 10.73
#